data_AF-A0A2T0VTE9-F1
#
_entry.id   AF-A0A2T0VTE9-F1
#
_cell.length_a   1.000
_cell.length_b   1.000
_cell.length_c   1.000
_cell.angle_alpha   90.00
_cell.angle_beta   90.00
_cell.angle_gamma   90.00
#
_symmetry.space_group_name_H-M   'P 1'
#
loop_
_entity.id
_entity.type
_entity.pdbx_description
1 polymer ?
#
loop_
_entity_poly.entity_id
_entity_poly.type
_entity_poly.pdbx_seq_one_letter_code
_entity_poly.pdbx_strand_id
1 'polypeptide(L)'
;MVLGQLIKKRRKELLMTQKQLAEGICVQALISKIENEEVIPSDEKIKKIADRLNIPLEYFEDALAVVTDKTNQNDLNGIINTIREYLTKREYDTIQYLLDAYNEEIKCATSDNEIVFFEWIYATMYYYRTKDSEGALEKLKKIPLSEKEQEISVEIINAIGRIYYLKKEYSEAMEYFEKGMLYMSKENDLNYSVRVKLLFNYALTLAVTENYKKAMEVINNGIGILVKNNSLFLLGDFQYEKGVIFKKIGDSSAAEKHYSNAYSIFDIQNNEQFKNRTQIELNELKKGRDELC
;
A
#
# COMPACT_ATOMS: atom_id res chain seq x y z
N MET A 1 -25.52 18.46 2.49
CA MET A 1 -24.17 18.75 3.03
C MET A 1 -23.61 17.44 3.54
N VAL A 2 -22.35 17.13 3.28
CA VAL A 2 -21.73 15.87 3.73
C VAL A 2 -21.22 16.04 5.17
N LEU A 3 -21.12 14.92 5.91
CA LEU A 3 -20.86 14.85 7.35
C LEU A 3 -19.63 15.65 7.80
N GLY A 4 -18.49 15.47 7.13
CA GLY A 4 -17.23 16.15 7.45
C GLY A 4 -17.31 17.67 7.36
N GLN A 5 -17.94 18.19 6.31
CA GLN A 5 -18.14 19.64 6.14
C GLN A 5 -19.04 20.21 7.24
N LEU A 6 -20.03 19.46 7.70
CA LEU A 6 -20.91 19.88 8.79
C LEU A 6 -20.15 19.96 10.12
N ILE A 7 -19.36 18.93 10.44
CA ILE A 7 -18.46 18.90 11.60
C ILE A 7 -17.48 20.09 11.57
N LYS A 8 -16.83 20.31 10.42
CA LYS A 8 -15.88 21.41 10.21
C LYS A 8 -16.50 22.78 10.44
N LYS A 9 -17.70 22.98 9.88
CA LYS A 9 -18.46 24.23 10.02
C LYS A 9 -18.77 24.51 11.48
N ARG A 10 -19.38 23.53 12.18
CA ARG A 10 -19.77 23.71 13.58
C ARG A 10 -18.56 23.92 14.50
N ARG A 11 -17.49 23.14 14.32
CA ARG A 11 -16.26 23.31 15.09
C ARG A 11 -15.72 24.75 14.99
N LYS A 12 -15.73 25.32 13.78
CA LYS A 12 -15.29 26.70 13.54
C LYS A 12 -16.23 27.73 14.17
N GLU A 13 -17.55 27.51 14.16
CA GLU A 13 -18.52 28.37 14.87
C GLU A 13 -18.27 28.38 16.39
N LEU A 14 -17.81 27.27 16.95
CA LEU A 14 -17.44 27.14 18.37
C LEU A 14 -15.99 27.60 18.66
N LEU A 15 -15.27 28.13 17.68
CA LEU A 15 -13.86 28.54 17.79
C LEU A 15 -12.93 27.44 18.32
N MET A 16 -13.26 26.17 18.08
CA MET A 16 -12.49 25.03 18.53
C MET A 16 -11.42 24.64 17.52
N THR A 17 -10.24 24.23 17.98
CA THR A 17 -9.23 23.59 17.13
C THR A 17 -9.58 22.12 16.89
N GLN A 18 -9.06 21.53 15.80
CA GLN A 18 -9.23 20.09 15.55
C GLN A 18 -8.64 19.25 16.69
N LYS A 19 -7.57 19.72 17.35
CA LYS A 19 -6.97 19.06 18.52
C LYS A 19 -7.94 19.03 19.70
N GLN A 20 -8.62 20.13 19.98
CA GLN A 20 -9.63 20.21 21.04
C GLN A 20 -10.86 19.36 20.74
N LEU A 21 -11.29 19.30 19.47
CA LEU A 21 -12.38 18.38 19.09
C LEU A 21 -11.97 16.91 19.26
N ALA A 22 -10.71 16.60 18.93
CA ALA A 22 -10.19 15.24 19.01
C ALA A 22 -9.98 14.73 20.45
N GLU A 23 -9.79 15.64 21.42
CA GLU A 23 -9.45 15.29 22.79
C GLU A 23 -10.44 14.31 23.43
N GLY A 24 -9.94 13.16 23.89
CA GLY A 24 -10.75 12.07 24.44
C GLY A 24 -11.63 11.32 23.44
N ILE A 25 -11.53 11.61 22.13
CA ILE A 25 -12.25 10.92 21.05
C ILE A 25 -11.26 10.18 20.13
N CYS A 26 -10.26 10.89 19.61
CA CYS A 26 -9.31 10.38 18.62
C CYS A 26 -8.08 11.30 18.50
N VAL A 27 -7.22 11.05 17.51
CA VAL A 27 -6.10 11.94 17.16
C VAL A 27 -6.56 13.09 16.28
N GLN A 28 -5.93 14.26 16.40
CA GLN A 28 -6.27 15.45 15.59
C GLN A 28 -6.22 15.19 14.08
N ALA A 29 -5.30 14.36 13.62
CA ALA A 29 -5.21 13.96 12.21
C ALA A 29 -6.49 13.27 11.72
N LEU A 30 -7.16 12.47 12.57
CA LEU A 30 -8.42 11.81 12.22
C LEU A 30 -9.55 12.82 12.07
N ILE A 31 -9.65 13.81 12.96
CA ILE A 31 -10.60 14.92 12.80
C ILE A 31 -10.35 15.65 11.47
N SER A 32 -9.09 15.89 11.09
CA SER A 32 -8.80 16.53 9.80
C SER A 32 -9.27 15.69 8.61
N LYS A 33 -9.04 14.38 8.64
CA LYS A 33 -9.51 13.46 7.58
C LYS A 33 -11.03 13.39 7.52
N ILE A 34 -11.71 13.36 8.67
CA ILE A 34 -13.17 13.42 8.77
C ILE A 34 -13.68 14.71 8.13
N GLU A 35 -13.12 15.87 8.50
CA GLU A 35 -13.53 17.18 7.98
C GLU A 35 -13.31 17.38 6.48
N ASN A 36 -12.47 16.54 5.87
CA ASN A 36 -12.19 16.53 4.44
C ASN A 36 -12.94 15.41 3.69
N GLU A 37 -13.84 14.69 4.35
CA GLU A 37 -14.58 13.54 3.79
C GLU A 37 -13.69 12.36 3.36
N GLU A 38 -12.47 12.29 3.88
CA GLU A 38 -11.52 11.20 3.58
C GLU A 38 -11.79 9.95 4.43
N VAL A 39 -12.44 10.13 5.59
CA VAL A 39 -12.74 9.06 6.54
C VAL A 39 -14.12 9.30 7.15
N ILE A 40 -14.95 8.26 7.14
CA ILE A 40 -16.23 8.26 7.87
C ILE A 40 -15.96 7.76 9.31
N PRO A 41 -16.27 8.55 10.34
CA PRO A 41 -16.13 8.13 11.73
C PRO A 41 -17.15 7.05 12.10
N SER A 42 -16.82 6.17 13.06
CA SER A 42 -17.77 5.19 13.60
C SER A 42 -18.89 5.87 14.39
N ASP A 43 -20.03 5.19 14.56
CA ASP A 43 -21.20 5.71 15.30
C ASP A 43 -20.86 6.19 16.71
N GLU A 44 -19.97 5.49 17.41
CA GLU A 44 -19.50 5.90 18.74
C GLU A 44 -18.75 7.23 18.69
N LYS A 45 -17.91 7.43 17.67
CA LYS A 45 -17.17 8.67 17.45
C LYS A 45 -18.10 9.79 16.98
N ILE A 46 -19.08 9.49 16.13
CA ILE A 46 -20.12 10.44 15.72
C ILE A 46 -20.86 10.94 16.94
N LYS A 47 -21.31 10.06 17.85
CA LYS A 47 -21.95 10.44 19.12
C LYS A 47 -21.04 11.35 19.95
N LYS A 48 -19.79 10.94 20.20
CA LYS A 48 -18.84 11.75 20.97
C LYS A 48 -18.53 13.11 20.33
N ILE A 49 -18.46 13.17 19.00
CA ILE A 49 -18.25 14.41 18.23
C ILE A 49 -19.50 15.29 18.31
N ALA A 50 -20.69 14.71 18.17
CA ALA A 50 -21.97 15.38 18.29
C ALA A 50 -22.13 16.02 19.68
N ASP A 51 -21.84 15.25 20.73
CA ASP A 51 -21.83 15.71 22.12
C ASP A 51 -20.85 16.89 22.31
N ARG A 52 -19.63 16.77 21.77
CA ARG A 52 -18.62 17.84 21.87
C ARG A 52 -19.00 19.11 21.13
N LEU A 53 -19.65 18.97 19.99
CA LEU A 53 -20.11 20.07 19.14
C LEU A 53 -21.46 20.63 19.58
N ASN A 54 -22.07 20.05 20.61
CA ASN A 54 -23.39 20.38 21.13
C ASN A 54 -24.43 20.42 19.99
N ILE A 55 -24.44 19.36 19.18
CA ILE A 55 -25.40 19.13 18.10
C ILE A 55 -26.17 17.84 18.42
N PRO A 56 -27.52 17.83 18.34
CA PRO A 56 -28.31 16.60 18.38
C PRO A 56 -27.89 15.61 17.29
N LEU A 57 -27.90 14.31 17.60
CA LEU A 57 -27.45 13.27 16.66
C LEU A 57 -28.32 13.25 15.39
N GLU A 58 -29.59 13.62 15.52
CA GLU A 58 -30.59 13.75 14.47
C GLU A 58 -30.16 14.74 13.36
N TYR A 59 -29.30 15.71 13.70
CA TYR A 59 -28.76 16.68 12.74
C TYR A 59 -27.70 16.08 11.80
N PHE A 60 -27.13 14.93 12.17
CA PHE A 60 -26.24 14.15 11.32
C PHE A 60 -26.98 13.11 10.47
N GLU A 61 -28.23 12.78 10.82
CA GLU A 61 -29.01 11.75 10.13
C GLU A 61 -29.28 12.10 8.66
N ASP A 62 -29.62 13.36 8.33
CA ASP A 62 -29.80 13.79 6.94
C ASP A 62 -28.50 13.73 6.10
N ALA A 63 -27.34 13.90 6.75
CA ALA A 63 -26.02 13.81 6.10
C ALA A 63 -25.56 12.34 5.97
N LEU A 64 -25.97 11.48 6.89
CA LEU A 64 -25.71 10.04 6.91
C LEU A 64 -26.69 9.26 6.01
N ALA A 65 -27.93 9.76 5.82
CA ALA A 65 -28.97 9.13 5.00
C ALA A 65 -28.57 9.00 3.52
N VAL A 66 -27.74 9.91 3.01
CA VAL A 66 -27.16 9.84 1.65
C VAL A 66 -26.13 8.70 1.52
N VAL A 67 -25.62 8.20 2.64
CA VAL A 67 -24.64 7.09 2.71
C VAL A 67 -25.33 5.75 2.97
N THR A 68 -26.48 5.73 3.67
CA THR A 68 -27.11 4.48 4.14
C THR A 68 -27.94 3.73 3.10
N ASP A 69 -28.29 4.32 1.95
CA ASP A 69 -29.09 3.65 0.90
C ASP A 69 -28.31 2.61 0.05
N LYS A 70 -27.04 2.31 0.41
CA LYS A 70 -26.18 1.28 -0.22
C LYS A 70 -25.75 0.16 0.73
N THR A 71 -26.32 0.11 1.93
CA THR A 71 -25.91 -0.83 2.97
C THR A 71 -26.57 -2.19 2.75
N ASN A 72 -25.76 -3.14 2.30
CA ASN A 72 -25.77 -4.57 2.70
C ASN A 72 -24.84 -5.45 1.84
N GLN A 73 -24.05 -4.89 0.90
CA GLN A 73 -23.07 -5.66 0.12
C GLN A 73 -21.68 -5.00 -0.09
N ASN A 74 -21.29 -3.89 0.58
CA ASN A 74 -20.04 -3.19 0.19
C ASN A 74 -19.13 -2.59 1.29
N ASP A 75 -19.28 -2.90 2.59
CA ASP A 75 -18.35 -2.38 3.60
C ASP A 75 -16.95 -3.04 3.55
N LEU A 76 -16.89 -4.37 3.40
CA LEU A 76 -15.60 -5.08 3.35
C LEU A 76 -14.80 -4.74 2.09
N ASN A 77 -15.44 -4.57 0.94
CA ASN A 77 -14.76 -4.16 -0.29
C ASN A 77 -14.09 -2.79 -0.15
N GLY A 78 -14.73 -1.85 0.55
CA GLY A 78 -14.12 -0.56 0.89
C GLY A 78 -12.84 -0.75 1.72
N ILE A 79 -12.94 -1.53 2.80
CA ILE A 79 -11.82 -1.84 3.69
C ILE A 79 -10.67 -2.53 2.95
N ILE A 80 -10.97 -3.52 2.11
CA ILE A 80 -10.01 -4.24 1.27
C ILE A 80 -9.23 -3.27 0.38
N ASN A 81 -9.93 -2.36 -0.30
CA ASN A 81 -9.29 -1.37 -1.17
C ASN A 81 -8.41 -0.41 -0.38
N THR A 82 -8.87 0.05 0.78
CA THR A 82 -8.08 0.90 1.68
C THR A 82 -6.82 0.19 2.18
N ILE A 83 -6.93 -1.08 2.58
CA ILE A 83 -5.76 -1.89 2.98
C ILE A 83 -4.76 -2.02 1.83
N ARG A 84 -5.23 -2.28 0.60
CA ARG A 84 -4.36 -2.36 -0.60
C ARG A 84 -3.62 -1.05 -0.88
N GLU A 85 -4.26 0.09 -0.65
CA GLU A 85 -3.63 1.41 -0.75
C GLU A 85 -2.50 1.58 0.27
N TYR A 86 -2.78 1.32 1.56
CA TYR A 86 -1.78 1.44 2.61
C TYR A 86 -0.66 0.39 2.51
N LEU A 87 -0.92 -0.80 1.96
CA LEU A 87 0.11 -1.77 1.60
C LEU A 87 1.11 -1.17 0.61
N THR A 88 0.61 -0.41 -0.36
CA THR A 88 1.43 0.25 -1.38
C THR A 88 2.29 1.36 -0.77
N LYS A 89 1.72 2.13 0.16
CA LYS A 89 2.44 3.15 0.94
C LYS A 89 3.36 2.57 2.02
N ARG A 90 3.31 1.25 2.25
CA ARG A 90 4.04 0.51 3.30
C ARG A 90 3.71 1.03 4.70
N GLU A 91 2.50 1.54 4.90
CA GLU A 91 2.00 2.04 6.18
C GLU A 91 1.36 0.91 7.00
N TYR A 92 2.20 -0.01 7.48
CA TYR A 92 1.74 -1.23 8.17
C TYR A 92 1.00 -0.91 9.48
N ASP A 93 1.37 0.14 10.21
CA ASP A 93 0.67 0.55 11.43
C ASP A 93 -0.78 0.97 11.14
N THR A 94 -1.00 1.67 10.03
CA THR A 94 -2.35 2.05 9.58
C THR A 94 -3.16 0.81 9.22
N ILE A 95 -2.56 -0.17 8.56
CA ILE A 95 -3.23 -1.45 8.24
C ILE A 95 -3.62 -2.18 9.53
N GLN A 96 -2.73 -2.26 10.51
CA GLN A 96 -3.04 -2.91 11.79
C GLN A 96 -4.23 -2.23 12.48
N TYR A 97 -4.22 -0.90 12.52
CA TYR A 97 -5.35 -0.14 13.07
C TYR A 97 -6.67 -0.45 12.35
N LEU A 98 -6.66 -0.58 11.02
CA LEU A 98 -7.85 -0.96 10.25
C LEU A 98 -8.33 -2.37 10.59
N LEU A 99 -7.42 -3.34 10.71
CA LEU A 99 -7.78 -4.71 11.09
C LEU A 99 -8.41 -4.75 12.49
N ASP A 100 -7.85 -4.00 13.44
CA ASP A 100 -8.38 -3.94 14.81
C ASP A 100 -9.73 -3.21 14.86
N ALA A 101 -9.90 -2.14 14.08
CA ALA A 101 -11.12 -1.33 14.05
C ALA A 101 -12.32 -2.05 13.41
N TYR A 102 -12.08 -2.91 12.42
CA TYR A 102 -13.11 -3.62 11.66
C TYR A 102 -13.12 -5.14 11.93
N ASN A 103 -12.59 -5.58 13.07
CA ASN A 103 -12.41 -7.00 13.36
C ASN A 103 -13.73 -7.78 13.37
N GLU A 104 -14.81 -7.20 13.88
CA GLU A 104 -16.11 -7.88 13.96
C GLU A 104 -16.75 -8.04 12.56
N GLU A 105 -16.64 -7.03 11.72
CA GLU A 105 -17.07 -7.05 10.31
C GLU A 105 -16.26 -8.07 9.51
N ILE A 106 -14.93 -8.11 9.72
CA ILE A 106 -14.03 -9.07 9.06
C ILE A 106 -14.39 -10.51 9.44
N LYS A 107 -14.73 -10.78 10.72
CA LYS A 107 -15.19 -12.12 11.15
C LYS A 107 -16.50 -12.54 10.49
N CYS A 108 -17.30 -11.59 10.02
CA CYS A 108 -18.54 -11.83 9.31
C CYS A 108 -18.34 -11.97 7.79
N ALA A 109 -17.09 -11.96 7.29
CA ALA A 109 -16.80 -12.24 5.89
C ALA A 109 -17.38 -13.59 5.48
N THR A 110 -18.06 -13.62 4.33
CA THR A 110 -18.76 -14.83 3.85
C THR A 110 -18.24 -15.30 2.50
N SER A 111 -17.58 -14.44 1.73
CA SER A 111 -16.96 -14.82 0.47
C SER A 111 -15.60 -15.46 0.71
N ASP A 112 -15.31 -16.57 0.03
CA ASP A 112 -13.98 -17.19 0.04
C ASP A 112 -12.87 -16.18 -0.29
N ASN A 113 -13.12 -15.24 -1.21
CA ASN A 113 -12.16 -14.19 -1.57
C ASN A 113 -11.87 -13.23 -0.41
N GLU A 114 -12.89 -12.83 0.34
CA GLU A 114 -12.73 -11.94 1.50
C GLU A 114 -11.96 -12.65 2.61
N ILE A 115 -12.34 -13.91 2.89
CA ILE A 115 -11.70 -14.73 3.92
C ILE A 115 -10.22 -14.92 3.59
N VAL A 116 -9.91 -15.39 2.38
CA VAL A 116 -8.54 -15.58 1.90
C VAL A 116 -7.74 -14.27 1.91
N PHE A 117 -8.39 -13.13 1.60
CA PHE A 117 -7.74 -11.83 1.66
C PHE A 117 -7.34 -11.48 3.07
N PHE A 118 -8.25 -11.58 4.04
CA PHE A 118 -7.90 -11.24 5.41
C PHE A 118 -6.92 -12.23 6.02
N GLU A 119 -6.96 -13.52 5.69
CA GLU A 119 -5.92 -14.49 6.08
C GLU A 119 -4.54 -14.07 5.56
N TRP A 120 -4.46 -13.69 4.29
CA TRP A 120 -3.22 -13.18 3.67
C TRP A 120 -2.70 -11.93 4.38
N ILE A 121 -3.58 -10.97 4.64
CA ILE A 121 -3.23 -9.72 5.32
C ILE A 121 -2.77 -9.99 6.76
N TYR A 122 -3.49 -10.81 7.53
CA TYR A 122 -3.09 -11.16 8.89
C TYR A 122 -1.73 -11.86 8.94
N ALA A 123 -1.46 -12.79 8.02
CA ALA A 123 -0.16 -13.47 7.95
C ALA A 123 0.97 -12.51 7.56
N THR A 124 0.70 -11.57 6.64
CA THR A 124 1.64 -10.51 6.26
C THR A 124 1.92 -9.57 7.43
N MET A 125 0.88 -9.14 8.15
CA MET A 125 1.00 -8.26 9.31
C MET A 125 1.70 -8.93 10.50
N TYR A 126 1.49 -10.24 10.68
CA TYR A 126 2.25 -11.04 11.63
C TYR A 126 3.75 -10.87 11.42
N TYR A 127 4.25 -11.08 10.19
CA TYR A 127 5.66 -10.85 9.86
C TYR A 127 6.13 -9.43 10.21
N TYR A 128 5.37 -8.39 9.81
CA TYR A 128 5.82 -7.02 10.02
C TYR A 128 5.87 -6.63 11.51
N ARG A 129 5.05 -7.24 12.37
CA ARG A 129 5.02 -7.01 13.81
C ARG A 129 6.05 -7.82 14.59
N THR A 130 6.23 -9.10 14.27
CA THR A 130 7.07 -10.02 15.05
C THR A 130 8.46 -10.20 14.47
N LYS A 131 8.63 -9.92 13.17
CA LYS A 131 9.80 -10.29 12.36
C LYS A 131 10.08 -11.80 12.29
N ASP A 132 9.14 -12.63 12.75
CA ASP A 132 9.17 -14.08 12.63
C ASP A 132 8.78 -14.48 11.20
N SER A 133 9.78 -14.82 10.41
CA SER A 133 9.61 -15.15 9.00
C SER A 133 9.02 -16.54 8.83
N GLU A 134 9.46 -17.50 9.62
CA GLU A 134 9.03 -18.89 9.62
C GLU A 134 7.54 -18.99 9.95
N GLY A 135 7.10 -18.35 11.04
CA GLY A 135 5.70 -18.37 11.45
C GLY A 135 4.76 -17.62 10.49
N ALA A 136 5.26 -16.64 9.75
CA ALA A 136 4.52 -15.97 8.68
C ALA A 136 4.40 -16.83 7.43
N LEU A 137 5.51 -17.47 7.01
CA LEU A 137 5.54 -18.40 5.88
C LEU A 137 4.64 -19.60 6.14
N GLU A 138 4.63 -20.15 7.35
CA GLU A 138 3.74 -21.25 7.73
C GLU A 138 2.27 -20.86 7.54
N LYS A 139 1.88 -19.65 7.97
CA LYS A 139 0.51 -19.14 7.81
C LYS A 139 0.15 -18.93 6.34
N LEU A 140 1.01 -18.22 5.59
CA LEU A 140 0.77 -17.93 4.18
C LEU A 140 0.69 -19.19 3.31
N LYS A 141 1.52 -20.20 3.58
CA LYS A 141 1.54 -21.46 2.81
C LYS A 141 0.34 -22.37 3.08
N LYS A 142 -0.37 -22.16 4.21
CA LYS A 142 -1.62 -22.89 4.52
C LYS A 142 -2.82 -22.32 3.75
N ILE A 143 -2.73 -21.08 3.27
CA ILE A 143 -3.81 -20.45 2.50
C ILE A 143 -3.91 -21.15 1.14
N PRO A 144 -5.08 -21.69 0.76
CA PRO A 144 -5.24 -22.38 -0.51
C PRO A 144 -5.08 -21.41 -1.69
N LEU A 145 -4.33 -21.84 -2.70
CA LEU A 145 -4.22 -21.11 -3.97
C LEU A 145 -5.28 -21.64 -4.94
N SER A 146 -5.97 -20.73 -5.62
CA SER A 146 -7.03 -21.06 -6.58
C SER A 146 -6.72 -20.49 -7.96
N GLU A 147 -7.01 -21.26 -9.00
CA GLU A 147 -6.92 -20.79 -10.38
C GLU A 147 -8.09 -19.87 -10.76
N LYS A 148 -9.25 -20.02 -10.10
CA LYS A 148 -10.42 -19.17 -10.32
C LYS A 148 -10.23 -17.81 -9.66
N GLU A 149 -9.66 -17.79 -8.46
CA GLU A 149 -9.29 -16.59 -7.71
C GLU A 149 -7.80 -16.28 -7.92
N GLN A 150 -7.43 -16.00 -9.18
CA GLN A 150 -6.03 -15.90 -9.62
C GLN A 150 -5.30 -14.68 -9.06
N GLU A 151 -5.97 -13.53 -8.94
CA GLU A 151 -5.34 -12.28 -8.45
C GLU A 151 -4.83 -12.44 -7.01
N ILE A 152 -5.69 -12.93 -6.11
CA ILE A 152 -5.34 -13.08 -4.70
C ILE A 152 -4.28 -14.16 -4.50
N SER A 153 -4.33 -15.23 -5.30
CA SER A 153 -3.30 -16.26 -5.31
C SER A 153 -1.93 -15.69 -5.71
N VAL A 154 -1.88 -14.81 -6.71
CA VAL A 154 -0.64 -14.10 -7.09
C VAL A 154 -0.17 -13.16 -5.97
N GLU A 155 -1.07 -12.46 -5.29
CA GLU A 155 -0.71 -11.60 -4.16
C GLU A 155 -0.10 -12.39 -2.98
N ILE A 156 -0.68 -13.55 -2.64
CA ILE A 156 -0.16 -14.46 -1.61
C ILE A 156 1.21 -15.01 -2.01
N ILE A 157 1.36 -15.50 -3.24
CA ILE A 157 2.64 -15.99 -3.77
C ILE A 157 3.70 -14.89 -3.69
N ASN A 158 3.34 -13.67 -4.10
CA ASN A 158 4.23 -12.51 -4.06
C ASN A 158 4.64 -12.16 -2.61
N ALA A 159 3.73 -12.27 -1.64
CA ALA A 159 4.04 -12.05 -0.22
C ALA A 159 5.00 -13.11 0.32
N ILE A 160 4.80 -14.39 -0.03
CA ILE A 160 5.71 -15.48 0.34
C ILE A 160 7.12 -15.22 -0.23
N GLY A 161 7.21 -14.94 -1.54
CA GLY A 161 8.49 -14.62 -2.18
C GLY A 161 9.15 -13.39 -1.56
N ARG A 162 8.37 -12.38 -1.17
CA ARG A 162 8.88 -11.19 -0.48
C ARG A 162 9.47 -11.52 0.89
N ILE A 163 8.86 -12.41 1.66
CA ILE A 163 9.41 -12.80 2.96
C ILE A 163 10.72 -13.56 2.77
N TYR A 164 10.79 -14.51 1.83
CA TYR A 164 12.05 -15.19 1.48
C TYR A 164 13.15 -14.20 1.04
N TYR A 165 12.80 -13.20 0.23
CA TYR A 165 13.72 -12.13 -0.15
C TYR A 165 14.24 -11.38 1.08
N LEU A 166 13.37 -11.03 2.04
CA LEU A 166 13.77 -10.33 3.26
C LEU A 166 14.63 -11.20 4.19
N LYS A 167 14.45 -12.52 4.17
CA LYS A 167 15.35 -13.50 4.81
C LYS A 167 16.70 -13.65 4.10
N LYS A 168 16.87 -13.07 2.90
CA LYS A 168 18.01 -13.27 1.99
C LYS A 168 18.11 -14.69 1.42
N GLU A 169 17.02 -15.44 1.48
CA GLU A 169 16.86 -16.76 0.85
C GLU A 169 16.37 -16.53 -0.60
N TYR A 170 17.29 -16.04 -1.45
CA TYR A 170 16.93 -15.53 -2.77
C TYR A 170 16.53 -16.62 -3.78
N SER A 171 17.02 -17.85 -3.61
CA SER A 171 16.66 -18.98 -4.47
C SER A 171 15.17 -19.32 -4.31
N GLU A 172 14.72 -19.45 -3.06
CA GLU A 172 13.33 -19.69 -2.71
C GLU A 172 12.45 -18.51 -3.14
N ALA A 173 12.91 -17.27 -2.91
CA ALA A 173 12.20 -16.09 -3.39
C ALA A 173 11.98 -16.14 -4.92
N MET A 174 13.03 -16.52 -5.67
CA MET A 174 12.97 -16.68 -7.13
C MET A 174 11.93 -17.72 -7.55
N GLU A 175 11.93 -18.90 -6.93
CA GLU A 175 10.96 -19.97 -7.22
C GLU A 175 9.52 -19.49 -7.03
N TYR A 176 9.24 -18.75 -5.96
CA TYR A 176 7.90 -18.21 -5.71
C TYR A 176 7.53 -17.12 -6.73
N PHE A 177 8.45 -16.23 -7.09
CA PHE A 177 8.15 -15.22 -8.10
C PHE A 177 7.91 -15.84 -9.49
N GLU A 178 8.68 -16.86 -9.86
CA GLU A 178 8.46 -17.61 -11.11
C GLU A 178 7.14 -18.38 -11.09
N LYS A 179 6.78 -18.97 -9.96
CA LYS A 179 5.44 -19.55 -9.75
C LYS A 179 4.33 -18.51 -9.93
N GLY A 180 4.52 -17.30 -9.39
CA GLY A 180 3.60 -16.18 -9.57
C GLY A 180 3.45 -15.77 -11.03
N MET A 181 4.56 -15.77 -11.78
CA MET A 181 4.57 -15.45 -13.22
C MET A 181 3.82 -16.51 -14.04
N LEU A 182 3.97 -17.79 -13.68
CA LEU A 182 3.19 -18.88 -14.29
C LEU A 182 1.69 -18.69 -14.02
N TYR A 183 1.32 -18.39 -12.77
CA TYR A 183 -0.06 -18.05 -12.45
C TYR A 183 -0.54 -16.86 -13.28
N MET A 184 0.26 -15.80 -13.42
CA MET A 184 -0.12 -14.62 -14.21
C MET A 184 -0.35 -14.90 -15.71
N SER A 185 0.34 -15.89 -16.29
CA SER A 185 0.28 -16.20 -17.72
C SER A 185 -1.00 -16.94 -18.18
N LYS A 186 -1.81 -17.44 -17.24
CA LYS A 186 -3.09 -18.09 -17.54
C LYS A 186 -4.12 -17.01 -17.90
N GLU A 187 -4.75 -17.14 -19.08
CA GLU A 187 -5.46 -16.15 -19.91
C GLU A 187 -6.59 -15.30 -19.28
N ASN A 188 -6.39 -14.68 -18.12
CA ASN A 188 -7.33 -13.72 -17.53
C ASN A 188 -6.73 -12.31 -17.45
N ASP A 189 -7.60 -11.31 -17.59
CA ASP A 189 -7.27 -9.87 -17.53
C ASP A 189 -6.97 -9.45 -16.08
N LEU A 190 -5.86 -9.95 -15.53
CA LEU A 190 -5.43 -9.64 -14.17
C LEU A 190 -5.20 -8.15 -13.99
N ASN A 191 -5.63 -7.62 -12.84
CA ASN A 191 -5.38 -6.26 -12.43
C ASN A 191 -3.90 -5.91 -12.58
N TYR A 192 -3.63 -4.85 -13.35
CA TYR A 192 -2.26 -4.45 -13.69
C TYR A 192 -1.40 -4.17 -12.45
N SER A 193 -2.01 -3.73 -11.34
CA SER A 193 -1.30 -3.43 -10.09
C SER A 193 -0.73 -4.70 -9.43
N VAL A 194 -1.46 -5.82 -9.47
CA VAL A 194 -1.01 -7.13 -8.97
C VAL A 194 0.18 -7.61 -9.79
N ARG A 195 0.07 -7.52 -11.13
CA ARG A 195 1.13 -7.89 -12.07
C ARG A 195 2.40 -7.08 -11.83
N VAL A 196 2.26 -5.76 -11.72
CA VAL A 196 3.38 -4.83 -11.51
C VAL A 196 4.06 -5.07 -10.16
N LYS A 197 3.31 -5.31 -9.08
CA LYS A 197 3.88 -5.65 -7.76
C LYS A 197 4.73 -6.92 -7.81
N LEU A 198 4.26 -7.96 -8.49
CA LEU A 198 5.01 -9.20 -8.67
C LEU A 198 6.29 -8.96 -9.49
N LEU A 199 6.18 -8.30 -10.65
CA LEU A 199 7.32 -7.97 -11.50
C LEU A 199 8.37 -7.15 -10.75
N PHE A 200 7.95 -6.19 -9.93
CA PHE A 200 8.87 -5.39 -9.12
C PHE A 200 9.66 -6.24 -8.13
N ASN A 201 9.00 -7.09 -7.34
CA ASN A 201 9.70 -7.96 -6.39
C ASN A 201 10.59 -9.01 -7.07
N TYR A 202 10.17 -9.51 -8.24
CA TYR A 202 11.00 -10.40 -9.05
C TYR A 202 12.27 -9.69 -9.55
N ALA A 203 12.11 -8.48 -10.09
CA ALA A 203 13.23 -7.66 -10.55
C ALA A 203 14.23 -7.34 -9.42
N LEU A 204 13.73 -7.01 -8.22
CA LEU A 204 14.59 -6.81 -7.04
C LEU A 204 15.43 -8.05 -6.73
N THR A 205 14.84 -9.23 -6.83
CA THR A 205 15.52 -10.50 -6.54
C THR A 205 16.55 -10.83 -7.62
N LEU A 206 16.23 -10.55 -8.88
CA LEU A 206 17.18 -10.67 -10.00
C LEU A 206 18.34 -9.69 -9.86
N ALA A 207 18.09 -8.45 -9.44
CA ALA A 207 19.11 -7.43 -9.29
C ALA A 207 20.07 -7.76 -8.14
N VAL A 208 19.58 -8.23 -6.98
CA VAL A 208 20.44 -8.60 -5.84
C VAL A 208 21.26 -9.87 -6.10
N THR A 209 20.78 -10.74 -7.00
CA THR A 209 21.50 -11.93 -7.49
C THR A 209 22.34 -11.63 -8.74
N GLU A 210 22.57 -10.34 -9.04
CA GLU A 210 23.40 -9.83 -10.13
C GLU A 210 22.96 -10.23 -11.54
N ASN A 211 21.73 -10.73 -11.71
CA ASN A 211 21.12 -10.99 -13.01
C ASN A 211 20.54 -9.69 -13.61
N TYR A 212 21.41 -8.69 -13.80
CA TYR A 212 21.02 -7.33 -14.18
C TYR A 212 20.29 -7.26 -15.53
N LYS A 213 20.68 -8.11 -16.50
CA LYS A 213 20.04 -8.13 -17.82
C LYS A 213 18.57 -8.53 -17.72
N LYS A 214 18.28 -9.64 -17.02
CA LYS A 214 16.90 -10.11 -16.82
C LYS A 214 16.13 -9.16 -15.91
N ALA A 215 16.76 -8.61 -14.88
CA ALA A 215 16.15 -7.60 -14.02
C ALA A 215 15.67 -6.39 -14.84
N MET A 216 16.51 -5.86 -15.74
CA MET A 216 16.16 -4.72 -16.60
C MET A 216 15.01 -5.04 -17.57
N GLU A 217 14.97 -6.25 -18.13
CA GLU A 217 13.85 -6.72 -18.96
C GLU A 217 12.52 -6.71 -18.17
N VAL A 218 12.53 -7.30 -16.98
CA VAL A 218 11.36 -7.36 -16.08
C VAL A 218 10.92 -5.95 -15.65
N ILE A 219 11.87 -5.07 -15.31
CA ILE A 219 11.59 -3.67 -14.96
C ILE A 219 10.94 -2.93 -16.12
N ASN A 220 11.50 -3.04 -17.34
CA ASN A 220 10.96 -2.36 -18.50
C ASN A 220 9.57 -2.90 -18.88
N ASN A 221 9.30 -4.19 -18.68
CA ASN A 221 7.96 -4.76 -18.82
C ASN A 221 6.97 -4.13 -17.81
N GLY A 222 7.34 -4.08 -16.52
CA GLY A 222 6.53 -3.44 -15.48
C GLY A 222 6.24 -1.97 -15.78
N ILE A 223 7.25 -1.19 -16.20
CA ILE A 223 7.09 0.20 -16.64
C ILE A 223 6.15 0.29 -17.85
N GLY A 224 6.29 -0.59 -18.83
CA GLY A 224 5.42 -0.62 -20.01
C GLY A 224 3.95 -0.82 -19.66
N ILE A 225 3.66 -1.71 -18.70
CA ILE A 225 2.30 -1.92 -18.17
C ILE A 225 1.79 -0.63 -17.50
N LEU A 226 2.61 0.03 -16.68
CA LEU A 226 2.23 1.27 -15.98
C LEU A 226 1.95 2.42 -16.95
N VAL A 227 2.81 2.62 -17.94
CA VAL A 227 2.64 3.65 -18.98
C VAL A 227 1.36 3.42 -19.78
N LYS A 228 1.08 2.18 -20.19
CA LYS A 228 -0.16 1.83 -20.90
C LYS A 228 -1.41 2.18 -20.08
N ASN A 229 -1.32 2.10 -18.76
CA ASN A 229 -2.42 2.39 -17.83
C ASN A 229 -2.36 3.82 -17.24
N ASN A 230 -1.48 4.71 -17.73
CA ASN A 230 -1.28 6.07 -17.22
C ASN A 230 -1.08 6.13 -15.69
N SER A 231 -0.39 5.14 -15.11
CA SER A 231 -0.29 4.97 -13.67
C SER A 231 1.12 5.29 -13.14
N LEU A 232 1.18 6.10 -12.08
CA LEU A 232 2.43 6.36 -11.33
C LEU A 232 2.72 5.27 -10.28
N PHE A 233 1.84 4.27 -10.14
CA PHE A 233 1.96 3.19 -9.17
C PHE A 233 3.28 2.43 -9.31
N LEU A 234 4.13 2.40 -8.27
CA LEU A 234 5.48 1.80 -8.28
C LEU A 234 6.41 2.31 -9.41
N LEU A 235 6.03 3.34 -10.16
CA LEU A 235 6.85 3.85 -11.26
C LEU A 235 8.15 4.46 -10.72
N GLY A 236 8.05 5.20 -9.61
CA GLY A 236 9.21 5.72 -8.89
C GLY A 236 10.14 4.60 -8.41
N ASP A 237 9.58 3.53 -7.82
CA ASP A 237 10.33 2.37 -7.35
C ASP A 237 11.09 1.69 -8.51
N PHE A 238 10.45 1.48 -9.67
CA PHE A 238 11.14 0.94 -10.84
C PHE A 238 12.26 1.85 -11.35
N GLN A 239 12.04 3.17 -11.41
CA GLN A 239 13.09 4.11 -11.82
C GLN A 239 14.25 4.09 -10.82
N TYR A 240 13.97 4.03 -9.52
CA TYR A 240 14.98 3.93 -8.48
C TYR A 240 15.83 2.67 -8.68
N GLU A 241 15.21 1.52 -8.94
CA GLU A 241 15.96 0.27 -9.16
C GLU A 241 16.76 0.25 -10.46
N LYS A 242 16.30 0.91 -11.54
CA LYS A 242 17.17 1.15 -12.70
C LYS A 242 18.41 1.94 -12.29
N GLY A 243 18.25 2.97 -11.46
CA GLY A 243 19.36 3.75 -10.90
C GLY A 243 20.36 2.88 -10.16
N VAL A 244 19.88 1.99 -9.28
CA VAL A 244 20.71 1.02 -8.53
C VAL A 244 21.49 0.11 -9.48
N ILE A 245 20.82 -0.48 -10.47
CA ILE A 245 21.46 -1.37 -11.44
C ILE A 245 22.53 -0.61 -12.25
N PHE A 246 22.22 0.59 -12.76
CA PHE A 246 23.18 1.39 -13.53
C PHE A 246 24.40 1.81 -12.70
N LYS A 247 24.18 2.17 -11.42
CA LYS A 247 25.27 2.47 -10.48
C LYS A 247 26.17 1.24 -10.28
N LYS A 248 25.58 0.05 -10.15
CA LYS A 248 26.32 -1.22 -9.98
C LYS A 248 27.15 -1.62 -11.20
N ILE A 249 26.68 -1.35 -12.41
CA ILE A 249 27.43 -1.64 -13.65
C ILE A 249 28.38 -0.51 -14.07
N GLY A 250 28.48 0.57 -13.27
CA GLY A 250 29.42 1.67 -13.48
C GLY A 250 28.94 2.80 -14.38
N ASP A 251 27.69 2.75 -14.88
CA ASP A 251 27.11 3.83 -15.69
C ASP A 251 26.48 4.91 -14.80
N SER A 252 27.33 5.80 -14.28
CA SER A 252 26.91 6.87 -13.37
C SER A 252 25.93 7.86 -14.01
N SER A 253 26.02 8.06 -15.33
CA SER A 253 25.14 8.98 -16.08
C SER A 253 23.72 8.41 -16.18
N ALA A 254 23.60 7.14 -16.57
CA ALA A 254 22.31 6.46 -16.59
C ALA A 254 21.72 6.32 -15.17
N ALA A 255 22.56 6.07 -14.16
CA ALA A 255 22.15 6.02 -12.77
C ALA A 255 21.53 7.34 -12.31
N GLU A 256 22.22 8.47 -12.54
CA GLU A 256 21.74 9.81 -12.18
C GLU A 256 20.40 10.13 -12.87
N LYS A 257 20.27 9.82 -14.16
CA LYS A 257 19.02 10.02 -14.89
C LYS A 257 17.86 9.26 -14.24
N HIS A 258 18.07 7.99 -13.92
CA HIS A 258 17.02 7.14 -13.38
C HIS A 258 16.66 7.49 -11.93
N TYR A 259 17.65 7.86 -11.10
CA TYR A 259 17.36 8.42 -9.77
C TYR A 259 16.63 9.76 -9.85
N SER A 260 16.96 10.64 -10.80
CA SER A 260 16.26 11.93 -10.97
C SER A 260 14.79 11.76 -11.36
N ASN A 261 14.49 10.76 -12.21
CA ASN A 261 13.12 10.38 -12.54
C ASN A 261 12.38 9.86 -11.31
N ALA A 262 13.01 8.96 -10.54
CA ALA A 262 12.43 8.41 -9.33
C ALA A 262 12.12 9.51 -8.30
N TYR A 263 13.07 10.44 -8.08
CA TYR A 263 12.90 11.59 -7.20
C TYR A 263 11.67 12.41 -7.59
N SER A 264 11.56 12.79 -8.86
CA SER A 264 10.43 13.60 -9.36
C SER A 264 9.08 12.91 -9.13
N ILE A 265 9.01 11.59 -9.36
CA ILE A 265 7.78 10.81 -9.15
C ILE A 265 7.43 10.76 -7.66
N PHE A 266 8.41 10.48 -6.79
CA PHE A 266 8.17 10.44 -5.35
C PHE A 266 7.76 11.81 -4.79
N ASP A 267 8.30 12.90 -5.33
CA ASP A 267 7.89 14.26 -4.97
C ASP A 267 6.43 14.54 -5.37
N ILE A 268 6.04 14.20 -6.60
CA ILE A 268 4.64 14.29 -7.06
C ILE A 268 3.69 13.47 -6.18
N GLN A 269 4.14 12.30 -5.72
CA GLN A 269 3.38 11.41 -4.83
C GLN A 269 3.39 11.86 -3.36
N ASN A 270 4.09 12.95 -3.01
CA ASN A 270 4.35 13.38 -1.64
C ASN A 270 4.96 12.26 -0.76
N ASN A 271 5.75 11.38 -1.36
CA ASN A 271 6.39 10.27 -0.68
C ASN A 271 7.77 10.68 -0.17
N GLU A 272 7.80 11.47 0.91
CA GLU A 272 9.01 12.06 1.48
C GLU A 272 10.08 11.03 1.84
N GLN A 273 9.68 9.85 2.31
CA GLN A 273 10.62 8.79 2.68
C GLN A 273 11.45 8.34 1.47
N PHE A 274 10.79 8.01 0.36
CA PHE A 274 11.46 7.54 -0.85
C PHE A 274 12.15 8.67 -1.61
N LYS A 275 11.57 9.88 -1.58
CA LYS A 275 12.21 11.09 -2.12
C LYS A 275 13.56 11.35 -1.46
N ASN A 276 13.60 11.39 -0.13
CA ASN A 276 14.82 11.65 0.65
C ASN A 276 15.85 10.54 0.43
N ARG A 277 15.43 9.27 0.41
CA ARG A 277 16.32 8.16 0.07
C ARG A 277 16.96 8.32 -1.31
N THR A 278 16.18 8.74 -2.31
CA THR A 278 16.68 8.94 -3.68
C THR A 278 17.64 10.14 -3.76
N GLN A 279 17.38 11.20 -2.99
CA GLN A 279 18.26 12.36 -2.91
C GLN A 279 19.65 12.02 -2.38
N ILE A 280 19.74 11.09 -1.42
CA ILE A 280 21.02 10.60 -0.89
C ILE A 280 21.84 9.96 -2.01
N GLU A 281 21.24 9.04 -2.78
CA GLU A 281 21.92 8.38 -3.91
C GLU A 281 22.42 9.39 -4.97
N LEU A 282 21.61 10.39 -5.29
CA LEU A 282 21.99 11.47 -6.21
C LEU A 282 23.18 12.29 -5.70
N ASN A 283 23.21 12.57 -4.40
CA ASN A 283 24.32 13.31 -3.79
C ASN A 283 25.62 12.51 -3.78
N GLU A 284 25.55 11.20 -3.54
CA GLU A 284 26.71 10.30 -3.61
C GLU A 284 27.32 10.27 -5.02
N LEU A 285 26.48 10.18 -6.07
CA LEU A 285 26.95 10.21 -7.46
C LEU A 285 27.62 11.53 -7.87
N LYS A 286 27.30 12.64 -7.18
CA LYS A 286 27.94 13.94 -7.42
C LYS A 286 29.31 14.01 -6.74
N LYS A 287 29.40 13.60 -5.47
CA LYS A 287 30.67 13.54 -4.74
C LYS A 287 31.73 12.68 -5.45
N GLY A 288 31.34 11.51 -5.95
CA GLY A 288 32.26 10.64 -6.69
C GLY A 288 32.79 11.24 -8.00
N ARG A 289 32.11 12.24 -8.59
CA ARG A 289 32.60 12.98 -9.76
C ARG A 289 33.61 14.06 -9.39
N ASP A 290 33.35 14.76 -8.29
CA ASP A 290 34.22 15.84 -7.79
C ASP A 290 35.56 15.31 -7.25
N GLU A 291 35.61 14.05 -6.78
CA GLU A 291 36.85 13.39 -6.33
C GLU A 291 37.74 12.83 -7.46
N LEU A 292 37.19 12.72 -8.69
CA LEU A 292 37.90 12.21 -9.88
C LEU A 292 38.42 13.33 -10.81
N CYS A 293 38.15 14.59 -10.48
CA CYS A 293 38.63 15.79 -11.19
C CYS A 293 39.77 16.46 -10.43
#